data_AF-D4XAU9-F1
#
_entry.id   AF-D4XAU9-F1
#
_cell.length_a   1.000
_cell.length_b   1.000
_cell.length_c   1.000
_cell.angle_alpha   90.00
_cell.angle_beta   90.00
_cell.angle_gamma   90.00
#
_symmetry.space_group_name_H-M   'P 1'
#
loop_
_entity.id
_entity.type
_entity.pdbx_description
1 polymer ?
#
loop_
_entity_poly.entity_id
_entity_poly.type
_entity_poly.pdbx_seq_one_letter_code
_entity_poly.pdbx_strand_id
1 'polypeptide(L)' 'MKIFARVQHGVVAEILPEVVDVEGQGVPIVQRFSRVFLGGLIDVTDIQPAVAASDLYDGNVFSKPASTQPEESGAL' A
#
# COMPACT_ATOMS: atom_id res chain seq x y z
N MET A 1 -3.46 11.44 -8.95
CA MET A 1 -3.49 10.00 -9.26
C MET A 1 -3.90 9.25 -8.02
N LYS A 2 -4.78 8.25 -8.08
CA LYS A 2 -5.18 7.51 -6.87
C LYS A 2 -4.32 6.27 -6.64
N ILE A 3 -3.90 6.07 -5.41
CA ILE A 3 -3.13 4.90 -4.98
C ILE A 3 -3.92 4.19 -3.89
N PHE A 4 -4.11 2.88 -4.05
CA PHE A 4 -4.81 2.08 -3.07
C PHE A 4 -3.89 1.01 -2.48
N ALA A 5 -4.02 0.75 -1.19
CA ALA A 5 -3.35 -0.36 -0.53
C ALA A 5 -4.35 -1.48 -0.23
N ARG A 6 -3.96 -2.73 -0.49
CA ARG A 6 -4.67 -3.91 0.01
C ARG A 6 -4.02 -4.36 1.30
N VAL A 7 -4.78 -4.37 2.39
CA VAL A 7 -4.29 -4.83 3.69
C VAL A 7 -4.83 -6.22 4.00
N GLN A 8 -3.96 -7.11 4.46
CA GLN A 8 -4.32 -8.44 4.96
C GLN A 8 -3.66 -8.66 6.32
N HIS A 9 -4.45 -9.04 7.32
CA HIS A 9 -3.97 -9.31 8.68
C HIS A 9 -3.09 -8.18 9.26
N GLY A 10 -3.45 -6.92 8.99
CA GLY A 10 -2.71 -5.75 9.47
C GLY A 10 -1.41 -5.46 8.72
N VAL A 11 -1.19 -6.07 7.55
CA VAL A 11 -0.01 -5.84 6.70
C VAL A 11 -0.45 -5.44 5.30
N VAL A 12 0.21 -4.45 4.71
CA VAL A 12 0.02 -4.06 3.31
C VAL A 12 0.56 -5.17 2.41
N ALA A 13 -0.35 -5.92 1.82
CA ALA A 13 -0.03 -7.02 0.92
C ALA A 13 0.32 -6.52 -0.50
N GLU A 14 -0.31 -5.43 -0.94
CA GLU A 14 -0.17 -4.93 -2.31
C GLU A 14 -0.45 -3.43 -2.39
N ILE A 15 0.31 -2.73 -3.24
CA ILE A 15 0.06 -1.34 -3.64
C ILE A 15 -0.47 -1.34 -5.07
N LEU A 16 -1.62 -0.72 -5.26
CA LEU A 16 -2.35 -0.64 -6.53
C LEU A 16 -2.27 0.79 -7.05
N PRO A 17 -1.28 1.12 -7.90
CA PRO A 17 -1.21 2.42 -8.54
C PRO A 17 -2.34 2.57 -9.57
N GLU A 18 -2.58 3.83 -9.95
CA GLU A 18 -3.40 4.15 -11.11
C GLU A 18 -2.82 3.53 -12.38
N VAL A 19 -3.70 3.01 -13.23
CA VAL A 19 -3.36 2.45 -14.53
C VAL A 19 -4.01 3.35 -15.56
N VAL A 20 -3.29 3.66 -16.63
CA VAL A 20 -3.82 4.38 -17.78
C VAL A 20 -4.09 3.42 -18.93
N ASP A 21 -5.09 3.70 -19.75
CA ASP A 21 -5.39 2.94 -20.96
C ASP A 21 -4.50 3.35 -22.15
N VAL A 22 -4.78 2.79 -23.32
CA VAL A 22 -4.04 3.05 -24.57
C VAL A 22 -4.16 4.50 -25.06
N GLU A 23 -5.16 5.23 -24.59
CA GLU A 23 -5.40 6.64 -24.89
C GLU A 23 -4.85 7.57 -23.79
N GLY A 24 -4.20 7.00 -22.78
CA GLY A 24 -3.61 7.71 -21.64
C GLY A 24 -4.64 8.14 -20.58
N GLN A 25 -5.89 7.66 -20.66
CA GLN A 25 -6.91 7.98 -19.66
C GLN A 25 -6.80 7.04 -18.45
N GLY A 26 -7.00 7.60 -17.25
CA GLY A 26 -6.98 6.84 -16.01
C GLY A 26 -8.13 5.82 -15.98
N VAL A 27 -7.81 4.54 -15.81
CA VAL A 27 -8.77 3.46 -15.69
C VAL A 27 -9.29 3.41 -14.24
N PRO A 28 -10.59 3.69 -13.98
CA PRO A 28 -11.13 3.69 -12.64
C PRO A 28 -10.96 2.33 -11.97
N ILE A 29 -10.61 2.33 -10.68
CA ILE A 29 -10.36 1.08 -9.94
C ILE A 29 -11.60 0.16 -9.91
N VAL A 30 -12.81 0.74 -9.96
CA VAL A 30 -14.08 0.01 -10.03
C VAL A 30 -14.27 -0.81 -11.31
N GLN A 31 -13.54 -0.47 -12.37
CA GLN A 31 -13.53 -1.22 -13.64
C GLN A 31 -12.44 -2.30 -13.66
N ARG A 32 -11.46 -2.22 -12.74
CA ARG A 32 -10.29 -3.11 -12.68
C ARG A 32 -10.53 -4.33 -11.78
N PHE A 33 -11.35 -4.19 -10.74
CA PHE A 33 -11.54 -5.24 -9.72
C PHE A 33 -13.01 -5.43 -9.33
N SER A 34 -13.32 -6.60 -8.77
CA SER A 34 -14.67 -6.92 -8.28
C SER A 34 -15.02 -6.13 -7.01
N ARG A 35 -16.31 -5.90 -6.75
CA ARG A 35 -16.76 -5.16 -5.54
C ARG A 35 -16.25 -5.73 -4.23
N VAL A 36 -16.17 -7.07 -4.15
CA VAL A 36 -15.65 -7.76 -2.95
C VAL A 36 -14.20 -7.36 -2.71
N PHE A 37 -13.39 -7.29 -3.76
CA PHE A 37 -12.00 -6.86 -3.66
C PHE A 37 -11.88 -5.38 -3.28
N LEU A 38 -12.69 -4.52 -3.91
CA LEU A 38 -12.68 -3.07 -3.65
C LEU A 38 -13.04 -2.73 -2.21
N GLY A 39 -13.94 -3.49 -1.56
CA GLY A 39 -14.31 -3.27 -0.17
C GLY A 39 -13.17 -3.49 0.83
N GLY A 40 -12.08 -4.13 0.42
CA GLY A 40 -10.88 -4.35 1.24
C GLY A 40 -9.71 -3.40 0.89
N LEU A 41 -9.93 -2.39 0.07
CA LEU A 41 -8.89 -1.42 -0.32
C LEU A 41 -8.97 -0.14 0.51
N ILE A 42 -7.81 0.42 0.82
CA ILE A 42 -7.65 1.68 1.53
C ILE A 42 -7.05 2.71 0.59
N ASP A 43 -7.64 3.90 0.48
CA ASP A 43 -7.07 5.01 -0.28
C ASP A 43 -5.86 5.55 0.50
N VAL A 44 -4.67 5.47 -0.12
CA VAL A 44 -3.40 5.89 0.47
C VAL A 44 -2.73 7.01 -0.33
N THR A 45 -3.49 7.68 -1.21
CA THR A 45 -2.99 8.66 -2.16
C THR A 45 -2.19 9.79 -1.51
N ASP A 46 -2.69 10.30 -0.38
CA ASP A 46 -2.13 11.49 0.28
C ASP A 46 -1.35 11.14 1.57
N ILE A 47 -1.13 9.84 1.83
CA ILE A 47 -0.41 9.40 3.03
C ILE A 47 1.09 9.64 2.86
N GLN A 48 1.68 10.31 3.86
CA GLN A 48 3.10 10.58 3.93
C GLN A 48 3.70 10.09 5.25
N PRO A 49 4.83 9.35 5.23
CA PRO A 49 5.57 8.90 4.05
C PRO A 49 4.74 7.92 3.20
N ALA A 50 5.08 7.79 1.91
CA ALA A 50 4.35 6.93 0.99
C ALA A 50 4.30 5.48 1.53
N VAL A 51 3.09 4.92 1.54
CA VAL A 51 2.84 3.55 1.98
C VAL A 51 3.47 2.57 0.99
N ALA A 52 4.16 1.56 1.52
CA ALA A 52 4.80 0.50 0.74
C ALA A 52 4.21 -0.87 1.08
N ALA A 53 4.46 -1.85 0.22
CA ALA A 53 4.23 -3.25 0.57
C ALA A 53 5.03 -3.62 1.83
N SER A 54 4.47 -4.50 2.65
CA SER A 54 4.98 -4.90 3.98
C SER A 54 4.90 -3.85 5.08
N ASP A 55 4.39 -2.64 4.81
CA ASP A 55 4.04 -1.71 5.88
C ASP A 55 2.91 -2.29 6.74
N LEU A 56 2.92 -1.96 8.03
CA LEU A 56 1.91 -2.39 9.00
C LEU A 56 0.74 -1.39 9.00
N TYR A 57 -0.47 -1.88 9.27
CA TYR A 57 -1.68 -1.09 9.41
C TYR A 57 -2.49 -1.55 10.62
N ASP A 58 -2.73 -0.66 11.57
CA ASP A 58 -3.44 -0.96 12.82
C ASP A 58 -4.96 -0.69 12.75
N GLY A 59 -5.47 -0.33 11.57
CA GLY A 59 -6.85 0.11 11.38
C GLY A 59 -7.00 1.63 11.32
N ASN A 60 -5.94 2.38 11.59
CA ASN A 60 -5.93 3.84 11.53
C ASN A 60 -4.64 4.42 10.93
N VAL A 61 -3.47 3.87 11.31
CA VAL A 61 -2.15 4.40 10.96
C VAL A 61 -1.31 3.35 10.25
N PHE A 62 -0.55 3.80 9.23
CA PHE A 62 0.48 3.00 8.59
C PHE A 62 1.84 3.22 9.26
N SER A 63 2.59 2.14 9.48
CA SER A 63 3.94 2.21 10.03
C SER A 63 4.89 1.27 9.30
N LYS A 64 6.19 1.58 9.33
CA LYS A 64 7.21 0.70 8.79
C LYS A 64 7.38 -0.53 9.70
N PRO A 65 7.62 -1.73 9.15
CA PRO A 65 7.97 -2.87 9.97
C PRO A 65 9.27 -2.56 10.73
N ALA A 66 9.39 -3.08 11.95
CA ALA A 66 10.62 -2.93 12.71
C ALA A 66 11.79 -3.50 11.90
N SER A 67 12.78 -2.66 11.57
CA SER A 67 14.01 -3.12 10.93
C SER A 67 14.75 -4.04 11.90
N THR A 68 14.67 -5.35 11.70
CA THR A 68 15.59 -6.30 12.33
C THR A 68 16.94 -6.24 11.61
N GLN A 69 17.57 -5.07 11.58
CA GLN A 69 18.99 -5.05 11.28
C GLN A 69 19.66 -5.48 12.60
N PRO A 70 20.41 -6.59 12.66
CA PRO A 70 21.31 -6.77 13.79
C PRO A 70 22.19 -5.52 13.79
N GLU A 71 22.21 -4.80 14.91
CA GLU A 71 23.29 -3.86 15.13
C GLU A 71 24.56 -4.69 14.99
N GLU A 72 25.27 -4.56 13.86
CA GLU A 72 26.68 -4.89 13.81
C GLU A 72 27.30 -3.97 14.85
N SER A 73 27.34 -4.49 16.08
CA SER A 73 28.08 -3.96 17.19
C SER A 73 29.47 -3.71 16.66
N GLY A 74 29.77 -2.44 16.41
CA GLY A 74 31.13 -1.96 16.22
C GLY A 74 31.94 -2.45 17.41
N ALA A 75 32.65 -3.55 17.22
CA ALA A 75 33.53 -4.14 18.19
C ALA A 75 34.89 -4.32 17.51
N LEU A 76 35.67 -3.24 17.65
CA LEU A 76 37.13 -3.16 17.76
C LEU A 76 37.97 -3.54 16.54
#